data_AF-A0A1M6XRD5-F1
#
_entry.id   AF-A0A1M6XRD5-F1
#
_cell.length_a   1.000
_cell.length_b   1.000
_cell.length_c   1.000
_cell.angle_alpha   90.00
_cell.angle_beta   90.00
_cell.angle_gamma   90.00
#
_symmetry.space_group_name_H-M   'P 1'
#
loop_
_entity.id
_entity.type
_entity.pdbx_description
1 polymer ?
#
loop_
_entity_poly.entity_id
_entity_poly.type
_entity_poly.pdbx_seq_one_letter_code
_entity_poly.pdbx_strand_id
1 'polypeptide(L)'
;MDGTDGMRGKGRTDGTGDGYGADDAYGTDRVGAPDGPRGLRGKRDLPFPYDQDLSGVLRNLNRRTRWGRDRLANDRVTSALLAAGMRLLVRHLGPGGRQRVSSERLLLGSLSQRMVAEEFAGNPAPFTRYGNGVSMLRDRWSRHADYVTDLITFAVWRENYRPQYRKQRADNIKRLVHGPDFVQAVHDIAYRHTVEGVGLPSVRLGLALMTAAEGDEEVTRIISAVYEDYLGSWKKLYETVLRERHLRLRRGLTLDDLANALSAATDGMTLRAIGDPAAGVVDHGERRSLMGTVALAVIHAFLEPDDDAGGLTLEQAVAARFGSPA
;
A
#
# COMPACT_ATOMS: atom_id res chain seq x y z
N MET A 1 -62.00 -13.83 5.62
CA MET A 1 -62.16 -14.73 4.46
C MET A 1 -60.79 -14.85 3.84
N ASP A 2 -60.02 -15.92 3.89
CA ASP A 2 -59.98 -17.28 4.46
C ASP A 2 -58.52 -17.68 4.17
N GLY A 3 -57.75 -18.51 4.85
CA GLY A 3 -57.87 -19.57 5.86
C GLY A 3 -56.50 -20.31 5.74
N THR A 4 -55.79 -20.59 6.84
CA THR A 4 -55.55 -21.95 7.42
C THR A 4 -54.95 -22.97 6.43
N ASP A 5 -54.02 -23.87 6.69
CA ASP A 5 -53.43 -24.60 7.84
C ASP A 5 -52.30 -25.47 7.18
N GLY A 6 -51.20 -25.94 7.78
CA GLY A 6 -51.11 -26.89 8.90
C GLY A 6 -50.29 -28.15 8.49
N MET A 7 -49.67 -28.80 9.50
CA MET A 7 -48.88 -30.08 9.53
C MET A 7 -47.37 -29.98 9.24
N ARG A 8 -46.41 -30.20 10.19
CA ARG A 8 -46.11 -31.29 11.16
C ARG A 8 -45.81 -32.68 10.56
N GLY A 9 -44.58 -33.15 10.79
CA GLY A 9 -44.19 -34.56 10.73
C GLY A 9 -42.83 -34.80 11.41
N LYS A 10 -42.85 -35.37 12.62
CA LYS A 10 -41.70 -35.94 13.35
C LYS A 10 -41.48 -37.39 12.89
N GLY A 11 -40.24 -37.85 12.86
CA GLY A 11 -39.89 -39.28 12.78
C GLY A 11 -38.49 -39.51 13.33
N ARG A 12 -38.43 -40.18 14.49
CA ARG A 12 -37.24 -40.61 15.24
C ARG A 12 -37.28 -42.13 15.22
N THR A 13 -36.17 -42.82 14.95
CA THR A 13 -35.92 -44.19 15.43
C THR A 13 -34.42 -44.44 15.55
N ASP A 14 -34.04 -44.79 16.78
CA ASP A 14 -32.77 -45.38 17.17
C ASP A 14 -32.67 -46.84 16.67
N GLY A 15 -31.44 -47.35 16.57
CA GLY A 15 -31.16 -48.75 16.23
C GLY A 15 -29.72 -49.12 16.56
N THR A 16 -29.52 -49.57 17.81
CA THR A 16 -28.36 -50.23 18.40
C THR A 16 -28.10 -51.61 17.81
N GLY A 17 -26.83 -52.05 17.82
CA GLY A 17 -26.46 -53.45 17.54
C GLY A 17 -24.95 -53.71 17.72
N ASP A 18 -24.61 -54.26 18.90
CA ASP A 18 -23.34 -54.89 19.31
C ASP A 18 -22.92 -56.02 18.34
N GLY A 19 -21.70 -56.57 18.24
CA GLY A 19 -20.54 -56.73 19.12
C GLY A 19 -19.66 -57.87 18.53
N TYR A 20 -18.64 -58.33 19.28
CA TYR A 20 -17.58 -59.33 18.96
C TYR A 20 -16.34 -58.77 18.22
N GLY A 21 -15.08 -58.95 18.67
CA GLY A 21 -14.51 -59.63 19.83
C GLY A 21 -12.96 -59.57 19.76
N ALA A 22 -12.37 -59.41 20.95
CA ALA A 22 -11.06 -59.82 21.47
C ALA A 22 -9.85 -60.13 20.54
N ASP A 23 -8.76 -59.41 20.87
CA ASP A 23 -7.42 -59.89 21.23
C ASP A 23 -6.33 -60.23 20.19
N ASP A 24 -5.15 -59.77 20.59
CA ASP A 24 -3.78 -60.20 20.32
C ASP A 24 -2.92 -59.52 19.24
N ALA A 25 -1.93 -58.80 19.80
CA ALA A 25 -0.49 -58.96 19.55
C ALA A 25 0.18 -58.19 18.41
N TYR A 26 1.08 -57.29 18.84
CA TYR A 26 2.39 -56.94 18.26
C TYR A 26 2.50 -56.66 16.76
N GLY A 27 2.75 -55.40 16.41
CA GLY A 27 3.24 -55.05 15.07
C GLY A 27 3.41 -53.55 14.89
N THR A 28 4.56 -53.04 15.28
CA THR A 28 5.05 -51.71 14.89
C THR A 28 5.14 -51.61 13.38
N ASP A 29 4.27 -50.81 12.75
CA ASP A 29 4.57 -50.18 11.45
C ASP A 29 3.68 -48.94 11.28
N ARG A 30 4.20 -47.79 11.74
CA ARG A 30 3.72 -46.49 11.27
C ARG A 30 4.20 -46.33 9.84
N VAL A 31 3.36 -46.75 8.91
CA VAL A 31 3.46 -46.40 7.48
C VAL A 31 3.56 -44.88 7.39
N GLY A 32 4.77 -44.42 7.04
CA GLY A 32 5.07 -43.01 6.81
C GLY A 32 4.20 -42.46 5.69
N ALA A 33 3.44 -41.41 6.00
CA ALA A 33 2.89 -40.55 4.96
C ALA A 33 4.06 -40.05 4.10
N PRO A 34 3.95 -40.05 2.76
CA PRO A 34 5.05 -39.69 1.89
C PRO A 34 5.43 -38.23 2.13
N ASP A 35 6.66 -38.04 2.62
CA ASP A 35 7.37 -36.77 2.58
C ASP A 35 7.30 -36.24 1.14
N GLY A 36 6.43 -35.24 0.91
CA GLY A 36 6.43 -34.47 -0.34
C GLY A 36 7.83 -33.90 -0.59
N PRO A 37 8.20 -33.62 -1.86
CA PRO A 37 9.57 -33.32 -2.23
C PRO A 37 10.10 -32.13 -1.42
N ARG A 38 11.10 -32.41 -0.57
CA ARG A 38 11.93 -31.44 0.15
C ARG A 38 12.86 -30.72 -0.82
N GLY A 39 12.30 -30.08 -1.84
CA GLY A 39 12.98 -28.99 -2.53
C GLY A 39 13.21 -27.90 -1.51
N LEU A 40 14.48 -27.54 -1.26
CA LEU A 40 14.85 -26.42 -0.41
C LEU A 40 14.09 -25.19 -0.87
N ARG A 41 12.98 -24.87 -0.19
CA ARG A 41 12.14 -23.77 -0.64
C ARG A 41 12.91 -22.48 -0.42
N GLY A 42 13.40 -21.85 -1.48
CA GLY A 42 14.20 -20.62 -1.41
C GLY A 42 13.33 -19.40 -1.12
N LYS A 43 13.93 -18.25 -0.81
CA LYS A 43 13.20 -16.96 -0.71
C LYS A 43 12.36 -16.68 -1.96
N ARG A 44 12.82 -17.15 -3.12
CA ARG A 44 12.13 -17.07 -4.42
C ARG A 44 10.77 -17.77 -4.46
N ASP A 45 10.46 -18.65 -3.51
CA ASP A 45 9.15 -19.31 -3.43
C ASP A 45 8.14 -18.56 -2.56
N LEU A 46 8.52 -17.41 -2.01
CA LEU A 46 7.61 -16.53 -1.31
C LEU A 46 6.75 -15.74 -2.31
N PRO A 47 5.55 -15.30 -1.93
CA PRO A 47 4.76 -14.42 -2.78
C PRO A 47 5.44 -13.05 -2.90
N PHE A 48 5.19 -12.36 -4.01
CA PHE A 48 5.57 -10.97 -4.18
C PHE A 48 4.99 -10.07 -3.06
N PRO A 49 5.76 -9.09 -2.54
CA PRO A 49 7.14 -8.75 -2.89
C PRO A 49 8.21 -9.44 -2.01
N TYR A 50 7.82 -10.44 -1.20
CA TYR A 50 8.71 -11.05 -0.22
C TYR A 50 9.79 -11.93 -0.84
N ASP A 51 9.67 -12.22 -2.14
CA ASP A 51 10.66 -12.89 -3.00
C ASP A 51 11.77 -11.97 -3.52
N GLN A 52 11.56 -10.64 -3.47
CA GLN A 52 12.50 -9.63 -3.96
C GLN A 52 13.71 -9.45 -3.03
N ASP A 53 14.81 -8.88 -3.51
CA ASP A 53 15.92 -8.50 -2.65
C ASP A 53 15.52 -7.34 -1.71
N LEU A 54 15.65 -7.56 -0.40
CA LEU A 54 15.26 -6.58 0.62
C LEU A 54 16.47 -5.87 1.26
N SER A 55 17.70 -6.14 0.80
CA SER A 55 18.92 -5.56 1.36
C SER A 55 18.99 -4.03 1.27
N GLY A 56 18.41 -3.44 0.21
CA GLY A 56 18.30 -1.98 0.04
C GLY A 56 17.16 -1.34 0.85
N VAL A 57 16.24 -2.16 1.38
CA VAL A 57 15.00 -1.73 2.05
C VAL A 57 15.15 -1.83 3.56
N LEU A 58 15.67 -2.94 4.08
CA LEU A 58 15.79 -3.22 5.50
C LEU A 58 17.15 -2.77 6.02
N ARG A 59 17.19 -1.65 6.73
CA ARG A 59 18.45 -0.97 7.09
C ARG A 59 18.87 -1.21 8.54
N ASN A 60 17.93 -1.64 9.40
CA ASN A 60 18.14 -1.69 10.84
C ASN A 60 18.32 -3.12 11.39
N LEU A 61 18.76 -4.05 10.53
CA LEU A 61 18.98 -5.45 10.90
C LEU A 61 20.23 -5.62 11.79
N ASN A 62 20.12 -6.50 12.78
CA ASN A 62 21.08 -6.76 13.85
C ASN A 62 22.30 -7.58 13.37
N ARG A 63 23.10 -7.04 12.44
CA ARG A 63 24.38 -7.62 12.01
C ARG A 63 25.41 -6.52 11.77
N ARG A 64 26.66 -6.77 12.20
CA ARG A 64 27.77 -5.80 12.09
C ARG A 64 28.22 -5.59 10.65
N THR A 65 28.36 -6.67 9.87
CA THR A 65 28.84 -6.62 8.49
C THR A 65 27.71 -6.39 7.51
N ARG A 66 28.00 -5.68 6.40
CA ARG A 66 27.05 -5.49 5.29
C ARG A 66 26.53 -6.82 4.76
N TRP A 67 27.44 -7.75 4.44
CA TRP A 67 27.09 -9.09 3.97
C TRP A 67 26.16 -9.84 4.95
N GLY A 68 26.39 -9.70 6.26
CA GLY A 68 25.52 -10.30 7.27
C GLY A 68 24.11 -9.71 7.28
N ARG A 69 23.99 -8.37 7.12
CA ARG A 69 22.69 -7.70 6.98
C ARG A 69 21.98 -8.10 5.70
N ASP A 70 22.68 -8.13 4.57
CA ASP A 70 22.11 -8.52 3.28
C ASP A 70 21.56 -9.95 3.34
N ARG A 71 22.31 -10.88 3.97
CA ARG A 71 21.84 -12.25 4.20
C ARG A 71 20.61 -12.30 5.10
N LEU A 72 20.59 -11.50 6.17
CA LEU A 72 19.45 -11.48 7.10
C LEU A 72 18.21 -10.83 6.48
N ALA A 73 18.37 -9.80 5.64
CA ALA A 73 17.30 -9.17 4.88
C ALA A 73 16.65 -10.14 3.89
N ASN A 74 17.44 -11.09 3.39
CA ASN A 74 17.04 -12.11 2.46
C ASN A 74 16.73 -13.48 3.11
N ASP A 75 16.58 -13.51 4.44
CA ASP A 75 16.17 -14.69 5.17
C ASP A 75 14.64 -14.88 5.16
N ARG A 76 14.17 -16.13 5.08
CA ARG A 76 12.72 -16.43 5.05
C ARG A 76 11.99 -16.05 6.34
N VAL A 77 12.67 -16.12 7.49
CA VAL A 77 12.06 -15.74 8.77
C VAL A 77 11.84 -14.23 8.80
N THR A 78 12.80 -13.44 8.28
CA THR A 78 12.66 -11.99 8.14
C THR A 78 11.44 -11.65 7.27
N SER A 79 11.30 -12.28 6.10
CA SER A 79 10.12 -12.10 5.26
C SER A 79 8.82 -12.52 5.94
N ALA A 80 8.83 -13.60 6.74
CA ALA A 80 7.66 -14.08 7.47
C ALA A 80 7.25 -13.15 8.63
N LEU A 81 8.21 -12.49 9.29
CA LEU A 81 7.96 -11.47 10.30
C LEU A 81 7.40 -10.19 9.66
N LEU A 82 7.97 -9.75 8.54
CA LEU A 82 7.41 -8.64 7.76
C LEU A 82 5.99 -8.93 7.27
N ALA A 83 5.73 -10.16 6.80
CA ALA A 83 4.39 -10.57 6.38
C ALA A 83 3.37 -10.51 7.52
N ALA A 84 3.76 -10.91 8.73
CA ALA A 84 2.95 -10.75 9.93
C ALA A 84 2.69 -9.27 10.24
N GLY A 85 3.73 -8.43 10.26
CA GLY A 85 3.59 -6.98 10.43
C GLY A 85 2.66 -6.34 9.40
N MET A 86 2.81 -6.68 8.12
CA MET A 86 1.95 -6.16 7.06
C MET A 86 0.50 -6.58 7.23
N ARG A 87 0.22 -7.82 7.65
CA ARG A 87 -1.17 -8.25 7.92
C ARG A 87 -1.78 -7.48 9.10
N LEU A 88 -1.00 -7.18 10.13
CA LEU A 88 -1.45 -6.29 11.21
C LEU A 88 -1.77 -4.90 10.64
N LEU A 89 -0.88 -4.32 9.83
CA LEU A 89 -1.14 -3.03 9.19
C LEU A 89 -2.42 -3.05 8.34
N VAL A 90 -2.61 -4.07 7.49
CA VAL A 90 -3.82 -4.22 6.68
C VAL A 90 -5.07 -4.39 7.55
N ARG A 91 -5.00 -5.11 8.66
CA ARG A 91 -6.16 -5.30 9.55
C ARG A 91 -6.61 -4.00 10.22
N HIS A 92 -5.66 -3.12 10.55
CA HIS A 92 -5.94 -1.89 11.27
C HIS A 92 -6.20 -0.70 10.33
N LEU A 93 -5.49 -0.64 9.21
CA LEU A 93 -5.53 0.49 8.28
C LEU A 93 -6.23 0.15 6.96
N GLY A 94 -6.41 -1.11 6.60
CA GLY A 94 -7.02 -1.51 5.33
C GLY A 94 -8.53 -1.20 5.24
N PRO A 95 -9.12 -1.31 4.03
CA PRO A 95 -10.55 -1.14 3.83
C PRO A 95 -11.37 -2.08 4.73
N GLY A 96 -12.29 -1.53 5.52
CA GLY A 96 -13.12 -2.30 6.45
C GLY A 96 -12.38 -2.79 7.70
N GLY A 97 -11.27 -2.15 8.08
CA GLY A 97 -10.56 -2.40 9.33
C GLY A 97 -11.52 -2.45 10.52
N ARG A 98 -11.57 -3.61 11.20
CA ARG A 98 -12.59 -3.94 12.21
C ARG A 98 -12.36 -3.31 13.58
N GLN A 99 -11.23 -2.63 13.78
CA GLN A 99 -10.84 -2.18 15.09
C GLN A 99 -11.22 -0.71 15.29
N ARG A 100 -12.16 -0.47 16.21
CA ARG A 100 -12.38 0.86 16.77
C ARG A 100 -11.06 1.31 17.37
N VAL A 101 -10.39 2.26 16.73
CA VAL A 101 -9.25 2.96 17.33
C VAL A 101 -9.84 3.72 18.51
N SER A 102 -9.62 3.24 19.75
CA SER A 102 -9.84 4.12 20.90
C SER A 102 -8.75 5.18 20.82
N SER A 103 -9.12 6.44 21.03
CA SER A 103 -8.24 7.62 20.92
C SER A 103 -6.95 7.52 21.76
N GLU A 104 -6.87 6.54 22.65
CA GLU A 104 -5.74 6.28 23.56
C GLU A 104 -4.66 5.35 22.97
N ARG A 105 -4.93 4.61 21.88
CA ARG A 105 -3.91 3.76 21.25
C ARG A 105 -3.25 4.49 20.08
N LEU A 106 -1.96 4.82 20.26
CA LEU A 106 -1.06 5.26 19.20
C LEU A 106 -1.25 4.37 17.95
N LEU A 107 -1.22 4.98 16.75
CA LEU A 107 -1.42 4.29 15.46
C LEU A 107 -0.61 2.99 15.30
N LEU A 108 0.57 2.94 15.93
CA LEU A 108 1.51 1.81 15.88
C LEU A 108 1.45 0.90 17.12
N GLY A 109 0.60 1.17 18.11
CA GLY A 109 0.42 0.30 19.28
C GLY A 109 -0.07 -1.11 18.92
N SER A 110 -0.72 -1.24 17.76
CA SER A 110 -1.10 -2.50 17.12
C SER A 110 0.10 -3.37 16.70
N LEU A 111 1.28 -2.77 16.53
CA LEU A 111 2.51 -3.42 16.09
C LEU A 111 3.41 -3.84 17.25
N SER A 112 2.90 -3.97 18.47
CA SER A 112 3.71 -4.45 19.60
C SER A 112 4.38 -5.80 19.30
N GLN A 113 5.54 -6.06 19.92
CA GLN A 113 6.30 -7.29 19.72
C GLN A 113 5.45 -8.56 19.93
N ARG A 114 4.54 -8.53 20.91
CA ARG A 114 3.62 -9.63 21.21
C ARG A 114 2.63 -9.88 20.06
N MET A 115 1.98 -8.83 19.57
CA MET A 115 1.01 -8.94 18.48
C MET A 115 1.67 -9.46 17.20
N VAL A 116 2.88 -9.00 16.89
CA VAL A 116 3.63 -9.49 15.72
C VAL A 116 3.99 -10.96 15.88
N ALA A 117 4.41 -11.39 17.07
CA ALA A 117 4.74 -12.79 17.34
C ALA A 117 3.50 -13.71 17.25
N GLU A 118 2.35 -13.26 17.78
CA GLU A 118 1.07 -13.96 17.66
C GLU A 118 0.66 -14.09 16.18
N GLU A 119 0.74 -13.00 15.41
CA GLU A 119 0.43 -12.99 13.99
C GLU A 119 1.40 -13.86 13.16
N PHE A 120 2.68 -13.91 13.56
CA PHE A 120 3.70 -14.76 12.94
C PHE A 120 3.41 -16.25 13.15
N ALA A 121 2.96 -16.65 14.34
CA ALA A 121 2.58 -18.04 14.61
C ALA A 121 1.41 -18.50 13.72
N GLY A 122 0.53 -17.57 13.33
CA GLY A 122 -0.58 -17.78 12.40
C GLY A 122 -0.23 -17.59 10.91
N ASN A 123 1.05 -17.53 10.53
CA ASN A 123 1.45 -17.29 9.14
C ASN A 123 0.86 -18.34 8.18
N PRO A 124 0.23 -17.92 7.05
CA PRO A 124 -0.19 -18.85 6.02
C PRO A 124 1.04 -19.39 5.25
N ALA A 125 0.90 -20.56 4.65
CA ALA A 125 1.89 -21.03 3.68
C ALA A 125 2.05 -20.00 2.53
N PRO A 126 3.25 -19.80 1.97
CA PRO A 126 4.50 -20.52 2.22
C PRO A 126 5.38 -19.90 3.33
N PHE A 127 4.88 -18.94 4.11
CA PHE A 127 5.66 -18.34 5.19
C PHE A 127 5.91 -19.33 6.32
N THR A 128 7.08 -19.22 6.96
CA THR A 128 7.37 -20.03 8.13
C THR A 128 6.52 -19.58 9.32
N ARG A 129 6.14 -20.56 10.13
CA ARG A 129 5.37 -20.41 11.38
C ARG A 129 6.09 -21.02 12.59
N TYR A 130 7.28 -21.57 12.38
CA TYR A 130 8.01 -22.32 13.40
C TYR A 130 8.98 -21.42 14.15
N GLY A 131 9.11 -21.66 15.45
CA GLY A 131 9.98 -20.91 16.36
C GLY A 131 9.22 -19.89 17.21
N ASN A 132 9.92 -19.35 18.20
CA ASN A 132 9.38 -18.30 19.06
C ASN A 132 9.50 -16.94 18.35
N GLY A 133 8.37 -16.36 17.91
CA GLY A 133 8.34 -15.10 17.16
C GLY A 133 9.02 -13.92 17.87
N VAL A 134 8.93 -13.84 19.20
CA VAL A 134 9.60 -12.80 20.00
C VAL A 134 11.12 -12.96 19.93
N SER A 135 11.62 -14.19 20.13
CA SER A 135 13.06 -14.48 20.04
C SER A 135 13.58 -14.23 18.62
N MET A 136 12.82 -14.61 17.60
CA MET A 136 13.19 -14.37 16.20
C MET A 136 13.25 -12.87 15.90
N LEU A 137 12.27 -12.07 16.35
CA LEU A 137 12.32 -10.61 16.22
C LEU A 137 13.59 -10.03 16.84
N ARG A 138 13.96 -10.44 18.06
CA ARG A 138 15.16 -9.92 18.76
C ARG A 138 16.48 -10.34 18.10
N ASP A 139 16.52 -11.52 17.47
CA ASP A 139 17.71 -11.94 16.73
C ASP A 139 17.90 -11.11 15.45
N ARG A 140 16.79 -10.69 14.80
CA ARG A 140 16.83 -9.91 13.55
C ARG A 140 16.96 -8.41 13.77
N TRP A 141 16.31 -7.85 14.79
CA TRP A 141 16.33 -6.43 15.12
C TRP A 141 16.70 -6.25 16.59
N SER A 142 17.68 -5.37 16.85
CA SER A 142 18.18 -5.12 18.22
C SER A 142 17.11 -4.51 19.11
N ARG A 143 16.30 -3.60 18.57
CA ARG A 143 15.20 -2.93 19.25
C ARG A 143 13.91 -3.14 18.46
N HIS A 144 12.77 -3.10 19.14
CA HIS A 144 11.47 -3.19 18.47
C HIS A 144 11.20 -1.99 17.54
N ALA A 145 11.68 -0.80 17.91
CA ALA A 145 11.62 0.38 17.05
C ALA A 145 12.32 0.16 15.70
N ASP A 146 13.48 -0.48 15.69
CA ASP A 146 14.24 -0.83 14.48
C ASP A 146 13.40 -1.69 13.51
N TYR A 147 12.64 -2.65 14.06
CA TYR A 147 11.70 -3.48 13.30
C TYR A 147 10.54 -2.64 12.72
N VAL A 148 9.95 -1.75 13.54
CA VAL A 148 8.84 -0.89 13.10
C VAL A 148 9.29 0.03 11.97
N THR A 149 10.48 0.64 12.07
CA THR A 149 11.08 1.46 11.01
C THR A 149 11.28 0.69 9.71
N ASP A 150 11.86 -0.51 9.78
CA ASP A 150 12.08 -1.35 8.60
C ASP A 150 10.75 -1.84 8.01
N LEU A 151 9.74 -2.13 8.85
CA LEU A 151 8.39 -2.50 8.40
C LEU A 151 7.69 -1.33 7.69
N ILE A 152 7.76 -0.11 8.23
CA ILE A 152 7.22 1.09 7.58
C ILE A 152 7.90 1.29 6.23
N THR A 153 9.24 1.25 6.22
CA THR A 153 10.05 1.41 5.00
C THR A 153 9.67 0.35 3.95
N PHE A 154 9.48 -0.90 4.37
CA PHE A 154 9.00 -1.98 3.50
C PHE A 154 7.56 -1.75 3.02
N ALA A 155 6.67 -1.29 3.89
CA ALA A 155 5.27 -1.05 3.55
C ALA A 155 5.12 0.04 2.47
N VAL A 156 5.91 1.11 2.57
CA VAL A 156 5.88 2.25 1.62
C VAL A 156 6.84 2.08 0.44
N TRP A 157 7.61 0.98 0.40
CA TRP A 157 8.54 0.72 -0.70
C TRP A 157 7.78 0.62 -2.03
N ARG A 158 8.17 1.43 -3.01
CA ARG A 158 7.51 1.48 -4.33
C ARG A 158 7.46 0.11 -5.03
N GLU A 159 8.44 -0.75 -4.80
CA GLU A 159 8.44 -2.09 -5.40
C GLU A 159 7.59 -3.11 -4.61
N ASN A 160 6.90 -2.69 -3.54
CA ASN A 160 5.83 -3.46 -2.91
C ASN A 160 4.53 -3.40 -3.75
N TYR A 161 4.42 -2.46 -4.71
CA TYR A 161 3.28 -2.38 -5.62
C TYR A 161 3.31 -3.50 -6.67
N ARG A 162 2.13 -4.08 -6.96
CA ARG A 162 1.99 -5.21 -7.88
C ARG A 162 2.64 -4.92 -9.26
N PRO A 163 3.30 -5.90 -9.91
CA PRO A 163 3.96 -5.71 -11.20
C PRO A 163 3.07 -5.15 -12.32
N GLN A 164 1.77 -5.45 -12.29
CA GLN A 164 0.79 -4.94 -13.26
C GLN A 164 0.73 -3.40 -13.26
N TYR A 165 0.94 -2.77 -12.11
CA TYR A 165 0.96 -1.31 -11.99
C TYR A 165 2.11 -0.69 -12.77
N ARG A 166 3.28 -1.35 -12.86
CA ARG A 166 4.42 -0.82 -13.62
C ARG A 166 4.09 -0.73 -15.12
N LYS A 167 3.50 -1.80 -15.67
CA LYS A 167 3.08 -1.82 -17.08
C LYS A 167 2.00 -0.77 -17.35
N GLN A 168 0.98 -0.73 -16.50
CA GLN A 168 -0.11 0.23 -16.63
C GLN A 168 0.37 1.68 -16.50
N ARG A 169 1.33 1.96 -15.61
CA ARG A 169 1.95 3.28 -15.47
C ARG A 169 2.68 3.69 -16.74
N ALA A 170 3.43 2.78 -17.37
CA ALA A 170 4.10 3.04 -18.64
C ALA A 170 3.11 3.38 -19.76
N ASP A 171 2.01 2.62 -19.89
CA ASP A 171 0.96 2.87 -20.87
C ASP A 171 0.27 4.22 -20.63
N ASN A 172 -0.02 4.54 -19.36
CA ASN A 172 -0.59 5.83 -18.96
C ASN A 172 0.34 7.00 -19.31
N ILE A 173 1.64 6.87 -19.03
CA ILE A 173 2.66 7.88 -19.38
C ILE A 173 2.66 8.12 -20.88
N LYS A 174 2.67 7.05 -21.70
CA LYS A 174 2.63 7.19 -23.16
C LYS A 174 1.40 7.97 -23.64
N ARG A 175 0.23 7.72 -23.04
CA ARG A 175 -1.00 8.46 -23.36
C ARG A 175 -0.93 9.93 -22.94
N LEU A 176 -0.36 10.22 -21.77
CA LEU A 176 -0.21 11.59 -21.29
C LEU A 176 0.75 12.39 -22.19
N VAL A 177 1.87 11.79 -22.60
CA VAL A 177 2.91 12.44 -23.39
C VAL A 177 2.51 12.54 -24.88
N HIS A 178 2.09 11.44 -25.49
CA HIS A 178 1.89 11.36 -26.96
C HIS A 178 0.44 11.06 -27.38
N GLY A 179 -0.49 10.88 -26.43
CA GLY A 179 -1.87 10.58 -26.76
C GLY A 179 -2.58 11.76 -27.44
N PRO A 180 -3.58 11.50 -28.30
CA PRO A 180 -4.31 12.57 -29.00
C PRO A 180 -5.19 13.40 -28.06
N ASP A 181 -5.70 12.80 -26.98
CA ASP A 181 -6.56 13.46 -26.00
C ASP A 181 -5.86 13.55 -24.63
N PHE A 182 -5.25 14.70 -24.38
CA PHE A 182 -4.56 14.98 -23.12
C PHE A 182 -5.52 15.06 -21.93
N VAL A 183 -6.67 15.69 -22.12
CA VAL A 183 -7.67 15.92 -21.06
C VAL A 183 -8.23 14.59 -20.56
N GLN A 184 -8.62 13.71 -21.47
CA GLN A 184 -9.09 12.37 -21.10
C GLN A 184 -7.98 11.54 -20.46
N ALA A 185 -6.73 11.67 -20.92
CA ALA A 185 -5.61 10.98 -20.29
C ALA A 185 -5.41 11.43 -18.82
N VAL A 186 -5.51 12.73 -18.54
CA VAL A 186 -5.43 13.27 -17.17
C VAL A 186 -6.55 12.70 -16.29
N HIS A 187 -7.80 12.72 -16.76
CA HIS A 187 -8.93 12.15 -16.01
C HIS A 187 -8.76 10.66 -15.74
N ASP A 188 -8.38 9.87 -16.75
CA ASP A 188 -8.18 8.43 -16.60
C ASP A 188 -7.09 8.09 -15.59
N ILE A 189 -5.98 8.81 -15.63
CA ILE A 189 -4.86 8.62 -14.72
C ILE A 189 -5.26 9.01 -13.30
N ALA A 190 -5.89 10.18 -13.14
CA ALA A 190 -6.34 10.65 -11.83
C ALA A 190 -7.38 9.70 -11.22
N TYR A 191 -8.36 9.22 -11.99
CA TYR A 191 -9.35 8.25 -11.51
C TYR A 191 -8.67 6.97 -11.00
N ARG A 192 -7.81 6.35 -11.83
CA ARG A 192 -7.13 5.10 -11.46
C ARG A 192 -6.25 5.30 -10.24
N HIS A 193 -5.47 6.38 -10.21
CA HIS A 193 -4.58 6.69 -9.11
C HIS A 193 -5.35 6.88 -7.79
N THR A 194 -6.48 7.61 -7.81
CA THR A 194 -7.32 7.78 -6.62
C THR A 194 -7.94 6.45 -6.17
N VAL A 195 -8.52 5.67 -7.08
CA VAL A 195 -9.12 4.36 -6.76
C VAL A 195 -8.08 3.40 -6.15
N GLU A 196 -6.90 3.35 -6.75
CA GLU A 196 -5.78 2.55 -6.26
C GLU A 196 -5.33 3.02 -4.88
N GLY A 197 -5.10 4.33 -4.72
CA GLY A 197 -4.68 4.91 -3.44
C GLY A 197 -5.64 4.60 -2.29
N VAL A 198 -6.95 4.69 -2.54
CA VAL A 198 -7.99 4.36 -1.54
C VAL A 198 -7.92 2.89 -1.09
N GLY A 199 -7.57 2.00 -2.01
CA GLY A 199 -7.52 0.55 -1.78
C GLY A 199 -6.20 0.03 -1.21
N LEU A 200 -5.13 0.82 -1.24
CA LEU A 200 -3.78 0.37 -0.84
C LEU A 200 -3.50 0.66 0.64
N PRO A 201 -3.22 -0.37 1.47
CA PRO A 201 -2.88 -0.18 2.89
C PRO A 201 -1.63 0.69 3.11
N SER A 202 -0.66 0.65 2.19
CA SER A 202 0.55 1.47 2.26
C SER A 202 0.27 2.96 2.13
N VAL A 203 -0.69 3.36 1.29
CA VAL A 203 -1.11 4.76 1.13
C VAL A 203 -1.80 5.24 2.40
N ARG A 204 -2.69 4.44 2.97
CA ARG A 204 -3.35 4.75 4.25
C ARG A 204 -2.35 4.89 5.40
N LEU A 205 -1.37 3.98 5.47
CA LEU A 205 -0.26 4.09 6.40
C LEU A 205 0.55 5.35 6.18
N GLY A 206 0.90 5.67 4.93
CA GLY A 206 1.61 6.90 4.59
C GLY A 206 0.87 8.15 5.09
N LEU A 207 -0.43 8.26 4.77
CA LEU A 207 -1.27 9.38 5.23
C LEU A 207 -1.34 9.45 6.76
N ALA A 208 -1.52 8.32 7.44
CA ALA A 208 -1.56 8.29 8.91
C ALA A 208 -0.21 8.70 9.53
N LEU A 209 0.91 8.25 8.96
CA LEU A 209 2.25 8.62 9.39
C LEU A 209 2.54 10.10 9.15
N MET A 210 2.08 10.69 8.03
CA MET A 210 2.21 12.13 7.78
C MET A 210 1.54 12.95 8.88
N THR A 211 0.36 12.52 9.34
CA THR A 211 -0.34 13.21 10.44
C THR A 211 0.28 12.97 11.82
N ALA A 212 1.09 11.93 11.96
CA ALA A 212 1.69 11.52 13.23
C ALA A 212 3.20 11.78 13.31
N ALA A 213 3.80 12.33 12.24
CA ALA A 213 5.23 12.61 12.16
C ALA A 213 5.65 13.74 13.12
N GLU A 214 4.73 14.61 13.53
CA GLU A 214 5.00 15.69 14.48
C GLU A 214 5.51 15.12 15.81
N GLY A 215 6.77 15.43 16.14
CA GLY A 215 7.44 14.95 17.36
C GLY A 215 8.21 13.63 17.21
N ASP A 216 8.21 13.00 16.03
CA ASP A 216 9.02 11.81 15.73
C ASP A 216 9.97 12.08 14.54
N GLU A 217 11.23 12.36 14.85
CA GLU A 217 12.27 12.67 13.86
C GLU A 217 12.54 11.51 12.89
N GLU A 218 12.35 10.26 13.34
CA GLU A 218 12.61 9.08 12.53
C GLU A 218 11.49 8.88 11.51
N VAL A 219 10.23 8.98 11.95
CA VAL A 219 9.06 8.95 11.06
C VAL A 219 9.11 10.11 10.07
N THR A 220 9.44 11.32 10.54
CA THR A 220 9.61 12.49 9.67
C THR A 220 10.63 12.22 8.57
N ARG A 221 11.81 11.69 8.92
CA ARG A 221 12.87 11.37 7.96
C ARG A 221 12.44 10.32 6.94
N ILE A 222 11.72 9.28 7.37
CA ILE A 222 11.21 8.23 6.47
C ILE A 222 10.21 8.82 5.48
N ILE A 223 9.25 9.62 5.96
CA ILE A 223 8.23 10.23 5.10
C ILE A 223 8.86 11.22 4.11
N SER A 224 9.79 12.07 4.55
CA SER A 224 10.52 12.98 3.66
C SER A 224 11.26 12.22 2.56
N ALA A 225 12.00 11.17 2.91
CA ALA A 225 12.73 10.36 1.92
C ALA A 225 11.79 9.68 0.89
N VAL A 226 10.61 9.24 1.33
CA VAL A 226 9.58 8.66 0.44
C VAL A 226 9.05 9.71 -0.53
N TYR A 227 8.73 10.91 -0.04
CA TYR A 227 8.25 12.00 -0.89
C TYR A 227 9.31 12.49 -1.86
N GLU A 228 10.56 12.62 -1.43
CA GLU A 228 11.66 13.05 -2.30
C GLU A 228 11.84 12.09 -3.49
N ASP A 229 11.87 10.77 -3.28
CA ASP A 229 11.94 9.78 -4.37
C ASP A 229 10.68 9.82 -5.24
N TYR A 230 9.51 9.86 -4.60
CA TYR A 230 8.22 9.87 -5.30
C TYR A 230 8.07 11.08 -6.21
N LEU A 231 8.23 12.30 -5.68
CA LEU A 231 8.16 13.56 -6.42
C LEU A 231 9.28 13.66 -7.45
N GLY A 232 10.48 13.19 -7.16
CA GLY A 232 11.59 13.12 -8.12
C GLY A 232 11.21 12.35 -9.39
N SER A 233 10.49 11.23 -9.26
CA SER A 233 10.01 10.46 -10.42
C SER A 233 8.93 11.19 -11.23
N TRP A 234 8.04 11.92 -10.55
CA TRP A 234 6.96 12.67 -11.20
C TRP A 234 7.45 13.94 -11.89
N LYS A 235 8.42 14.65 -11.31
CA LYS A 235 9.03 15.84 -11.94
C LYS A 235 9.63 15.54 -13.30
N LYS A 236 10.33 14.40 -13.44
CA LYS A 236 10.86 13.94 -14.74
C LYS A 236 9.75 13.68 -15.77
N LEU A 237 8.62 13.13 -15.32
CA LEU A 237 7.45 12.94 -16.19
C LEU A 237 6.85 14.30 -16.59
N TYR A 238 6.66 15.21 -15.65
CA TYR A 238 6.12 16.54 -15.94
C TYR A 238 7.00 17.29 -16.93
N GLU A 239 8.32 17.30 -16.72
CA GLU A 239 9.28 17.89 -17.66
C GLU A 239 9.13 17.30 -19.08
N THR A 240 8.97 15.99 -19.18
CA THR A 240 8.72 15.32 -20.47
C THR A 240 7.39 15.77 -21.08
N VAL A 241 6.30 15.81 -20.30
CA VAL A 241 4.99 16.26 -20.77
C VAL A 241 5.05 17.71 -21.26
N LEU A 242 5.70 18.60 -20.50
CA LEU A 242 5.85 20.00 -20.86
C LEU A 242 6.52 20.15 -22.22
N ARG A 243 7.67 19.49 -22.40
CA ARG A 243 8.43 19.54 -23.66
C ARG A 243 7.63 18.99 -24.85
N GLU A 244 7.05 17.80 -24.71
CA GLU A 244 6.38 17.11 -25.82
C GLU A 244 5.01 17.72 -26.16
N ARG A 245 4.45 18.55 -25.26
CA ARG A 245 3.19 19.26 -25.47
C ARG A 245 3.37 20.75 -25.77
N HIS A 246 4.61 21.23 -25.91
CA HIS A 246 4.94 22.64 -26.11
C HIS A 246 4.30 23.55 -25.05
N LEU A 247 4.47 23.14 -23.79
CA LEU A 247 4.00 23.86 -22.61
C LEU A 247 5.18 24.29 -21.77
N ARG A 248 5.03 25.42 -21.10
CA ARG A 248 5.94 25.88 -20.05
C ARG A 248 5.19 26.23 -18.78
N LEU A 249 5.93 26.28 -17.67
CA LEU A 249 5.45 26.85 -16.42
C LEU A 249 5.27 28.37 -16.57
N ARG A 250 4.23 28.92 -15.97
CA ARG A 250 4.05 30.37 -15.83
C ARG A 250 5.19 30.97 -15.03
N ARG A 251 5.42 32.28 -15.25
CA ARG A 251 6.49 33.02 -14.60
C ARG A 251 6.36 32.95 -13.07
N GLY A 252 7.46 32.60 -12.41
CA GLY A 252 7.53 32.50 -10.95
C GLY A 252 7.17 31.12 -10.39
N LEU A 253 6.66 30.20 -11.21
CA LEU A 253 6.39 28.83 -10.80
C LEU A 253 7.52 27.88 -11.20
N THR A 254 7.72 26.85 -10.39
CA THR A 254 8.73 25.82 -10.58
C THR A 254 8.09 24.43 -10.78
N LEU A 255 8.89 23.46 -11.23
CA LEU A 255 8.45 22.06 -11.27
C LEU A 255 8.17 21.51 -9.86
N ASP A 256 8.84 22.03 -8.83
CA ASP A 256 8.58 21.66 -7.45
C ASP A 256 7.20 22.15 -7.00
N ASP A 257 6.79 23.37 -7.38
CA ASP A 257 5.45 23.90 -7.08
C ASP A 257 4.36 23.04 -7.73
N LEU A 258 4.53 22.71 -9.02
CA LEU A 258 3.59 21.85 -9.74
C LEU A 258 3.49 20.46 -9.10
N ALA A 259 4.64 19.85 -8.77
CA ALA A 259 4.67 18.52 -8.18
C ALA A 259 4.06 18.49 -6.79
N ASN A 260 4.36 19.48 -5.95
CA ASN A 260 3.79 19.62 -4.62
C ASN A 260 2.28 19.89 -4.67
N ALA A 261 1.81 20.79 -5.54
CA ALA A 261 0.38 21.09 -5.69
C ALA A 261 -0.42 19.85 -6.12
N LEU A 262 0.07 19.11 -7.12
CA LEU A 262 -0.58 17.88 -7.58
C LEU A 262 -0.50 16.76 -6.53
N SER A 263 0.60 16.63 -5.79
CA SER A 263 0.70 15.64 -4.71
C SER A 263 -0.25 15.97 -3.57
N ALA A 264 -0.22 17.21 -3.06
CA ALA A 264 -1.11 17.63 -1.97
C ALA A 264 -2.59 17.45 -2.34
N ALA A 265 -2.97 17.78 -3.58
CA ALA A 265 -4.31 17.51 -4.09
C ALA A 265 -4.61 16.00 -4.13
N THR A 266 -3.66 15.17 -4.58
CA THR A 266 -3.81 13.71 -4.62
C THR A 266 -4.00 13.12 -3.22
N ASP A 267 -3.19 13.54 -2.26
CA ASP A 267 -3.23 13.08 -0.88
C ASP A 267 -4.54 13.51 -0.22
N GLY A 268 -4.94 14.77 -0.39
CA GLY A 268 -6.21 15.30 0.11
C GLY A 268 -7.44 14.60 -0.48
N MET A 269 -7.47 14.36 -1.79
CA MET A 269 -8.56 13.64 -2.45
C MET A 269 -8.63 12.18 -2.01
N THR A 270 -7.47 11.53 -1.87
CA THR A 270 -7.41 10.15 -1.39
C THR A 270 -7.87 10.05 0.05
N LEU A 271 -7.41 10.95 0.92
CA LEU A 271 -7.85 11.04 2.32
C LEU A 271 -9.35 11.29 2.41
N ARG A 272 -9.90 12.21 1.61
CA ARG A 272 -11.33 12.49 1.57
C ARG A 272 -12.13 11.27 1.11
N ALA A 273 -11.69 10.58 0.06
CA ALA A 273 -12.35 9.37 -0.44
C ALA A 273 -12.30 8.20 0.57
N ILE A 274 -11.25 8.12 1.40
CA ILE A 274 -11.17 7.14 2.49
C ILE A 274 -12.10 7.50 3.64
N GLY A 275 -12.08 8.76 4.08
CA GLY A 275 -12.81 9.22 5.27
C GLY A 275 -14.31 9.45 5.03
N ASP A 276 -14.70 9.82 3.82
CA ASP A 276 -16.07 10.05 3.40
C ASP A 276 -16.31 9.49 1.98
N PRO A 277 -16.55 8.17 1.85
CA PRO A 277 -16.82 7.54 0.56
C PRO A 277 -18.06 8.09 -0.16
N ALA A 278 -18.98 8.72 0.58
CA ALA A 278 -20.20 9.31 0.03
C ALA A 278 -19.98 10.72 -0.57
N ALA A 279 -18.79 11.31 -0.38
CA ALA A 279 -18.45 12.65 -0.90
C ALA A 279 -18.40 12.75 -2.43
N GLY A 280 -18.52 11.63 -3.16
CA GLY A 280 -18.47 11.64 -4.63
C GLY A 280 -17.09 11.99 -5.20
N VAL A 281 -16.01 11.82 -4.43
CA VAL A 281 -14.64 12.07 -4.93
C VAL A 281 -14.28 11.12 -6.08
N VAL A 282 -14.82 9.90 -6.07
CA VAL A 282 -14.65 8.88 -7.09
C VAL A 282 -16.02 8.50 -7.65
N ASP A 283 -16.19 8.67 -8.95
CA ASP A 283 -17.35 8.22 -9.71
C ASP A 283 -16.97 6.97 -10.51
N HIS A 284 -17.47 5.82 -10.06
CA HIS A 284 -17.22 4.54 -10.73
C HIS A 284 -18.07 4.33 -11.99
N GLY A 285 -19.22 5.01 -12.11
CA GLY A 285 -20.09 4.92 -13.29
C GLY A 285 -19.44 5.57 -14.48
N GLU A 286 -19.00 6.82 -14.31
CA GLU A 286 -18.33 7.60 -15.35
C GLU A 286 -16.81 7.38 -15.41
N ARG A 287 -16.27 6.60 -14.46
CA ARG A 287 -14.82 6.37 -14.30
C ARG A 287 -14.03 7.68 -14.18
N ARG A 288 -14.56 8.61 -13.38
CA ARG A 288 -13.99 9.94 -13.14
C ARG A 288 -13.68 10.15 -11.66
N SER A 289 -12.78 11.07 -11.36
CA SER A 289 -12.56 11.53 -10.00
C SER A 289 -12.46 13.05 -9.95
N LEU A 290 -12.80 13.63 -8.80
CA LEU A 290 -12.61 15.06 -8.54
C LEU A 290 -11.13 15.46 -8.69
N MET A 291 -10.21 14.54 -8.39
CA MET A 291 -8.77 14.74 -8.62
C MET A 291 -8.45 15.03 -10.08
N GLY A 292 -9.14 14.42 -11.04
CA GLY A 292 -8.94 14.71 -12.47
C GLY A 292 -9.29 16.16 -12.83
N THR A 293 -10.40 16.66 -12.28
CA THR A 293 -10.81 18.06 -12.43
C THR A 293 -9.81 19.01 -11.78
N VAL A 294 -9.36 18.70 -10.57
CA VAL A 294 -8.35 19.50 -9.86
C VAL A 294 -7.01 19.49 -10.59
N ALA A 295 -6.58 18.35 -11.11
CA ALA A 295 -5.37 18.24 -11.91
C ALA A 295 -5.43 19.16 -13.14
N LEU A 296 -6.54 19.16 -13.88
CA LEU A 296 -6.72 20.07 -15.02
C LEU A 296 -6.73 21.54 -14.61
N ALA A 297 -7.36 21.88 -13.49
CA ALA A 297 -7.36 23.23 -12.97
C ALA A 297 -5.94 23.69 -12.61
N VAL A 298 -5.16 22.85 -11.93
CA VAL A 298 -3.75 23.13 -11.60
C VAL A 298 -2.91 23.25 -12.87
N ILE A 299 -3.03 22.31 -13.82
CA ILE A 299 -2.33 22.35 -15.11
C ILE A 299 -2.66 23.65 -15.85
N HIS A 300 -3.93 24.03 -15.95
CA HIS A 300 -4.36 25.26 -16.62
C HIS A 300 -3.84 26.53 -15.92
N ALA A 301 -3.82 26.52 -14.59
CA ALA A 301 -3.33 27.63 -13.78
C ALA A 301 -1.80 27.74 -13.84
N PHE A 302 -1.07 26.63 -13.85
CA PHE A 302 0.38 26.62 -13.71
C PHE A 302 1.11 26.68 -15.04
N LEU A 303 0.46 26.26 -16.12
CA LEU A 303 1.08 26.11 -17.43
C LEU A 303 0.50 27.07 -18.46
N GLU A 304 1.31 27.40 -19.45
CA GLU A 304 0.91 28.13 -20.65
C GLU A 304 1.58 27.51 -21.90
N PRO A 305 0.98 27.65 -23.09
CA PRO A 305 1.63 27.24 -24.34
C PRO A 305 2.91 28.02 -24.57
N ASP A 306 3.94 27.39 -25.13
CA ASP A 306 5.22 28.04 -25.44
C ASP A 306 5.04 29.17 -26.48
N ASP A 307 4.18 28.95 -27.47
CA ASP A 307 4.01 29.84 -28.62
C ASP A 307 3.06 31.04 -28.37
N ASP A 308 2.26 31.00 -27.29
CA ASP A 308 1.28 32.03 -26.93
C ASP A 308 1.37 32.38 -25.45
N ALA A 309 2.60 32.61 -25.02
CA ALA A 309 2.92 32.68 -23.62
C ALA A 309 2.83 34.13 -23.12
N GLY A 310 1.75 34.45 -22.42
CA GLY A 310 1.50 35.80 -21.89
C GLY A 310 2.56 36.31 -20.91
N GLY A 311 3.40 35.42 -20.36
CA GLY A 311 4.52 35.78 -19.46
C GLY A 311 4.07 36.32 -18.10
N LEU A 312 2.77 36.24 -17.83
CA LEU A 312 2.14 36.65 -16.58
C LEU A 312 2.48 35.67 -15.46
N THR A 313 2.58 36.17 -14.23
CA THR A 313 2.49 35.28 -13.06
C THR A 313 1.07 34.74 -12.91
N LEU A 314 0.88 33.75 -12.04
CA LEU A 314 -0.44 33.22 -11.72
C LEU A 314 -1.40 34.33 -11.25
N GLU A 315 -0.95 35.20 -10.34
CA GLU A 315 -1.74 36.29 -9.78
C GLU A 315 -2.15 37.30 -10.86
N GLN A 316 -1.22 37.64 -11.76
CA GLN A 316 -1.50 38.55 -12.87
C GLN A 316 -2.50 37.93 -13.86
N ALA A 317 -2.38 36.65 -14.18
CA ALA A 317 -3.32 35.93 -15.04
C ALA A 317 -4.73 35.89 -14.41
N VAL A 318 -4.81 35.72 -13.08
CA VAL A 318 -6.07 35.79 -12.34
C VAL A 318 -6.64 37.21 -12.37
N ALA A 319 -5.84 38.23 -12.05
CA ALA A 319 -6.27 39.64 -12.04
C ALA A 319 -6.80 40.09 -13.42
N ALA A 320 -6.11 39.71 -14.50
CA ALA A 320 -6.52 40.00 -15.87
C ALA A 320 -7.90 39.41 -16.20
N ARG A 321 -8.21 38.21 -15.69
CA ARG A 321 -9.51 37.55 -15.88
C ARG A 321 -10.66 38.29 -15.20
N PHE A 322 -10.39 39.04 -14.13
CA PHE A 322 -11.38 39.83 -13.40
C PHE A 322 -11.33 41.33 -13.73
N GLY A 323 -10.56 41.73 -14.75
CA GLY A 323 -10.49 43.12 -15.20
C GLY A 323 -9.82 44.08 -14.20
N SER A 324 -9.06 43.55 -13.23
CA SER A 324 -8.23 44.39 -12.36
C SER A 324 -6.94 44.76 -13.09
N PRO A 325 -6.60 46.05 -13.26
CA PRO A 325 -5.33 46.44 -13.85
C PRO A 325 -4.19 45.90 -12.98
N ALA A 326 -3.24 45.22 -13.63
CA ALA A 326 -2.06 44.61 -13.02
C ALA A 326 -1.06 45.65 -12.48
#